data_AF-A0A965IU35-F1
#
_entry.id   AF-A0A965IU35-F1
#
_cell.length_a   1.000
_cell.length_b   1.000
_cell.length_c   1.000
_cell.angle_alpha   90.00
_cell.angle_beta   90.00
_cell.angle_gamma   90.00
#
_symmetry.space_group_name_H-M   'P 1'
#
loop_
_entity.id
_entity.type
_entity.pdbx_description
1 polymer ?
#
loop_
_entity_poly.entity_id
_entity_poly.type
_entity_poly.pdbx_seq_one_letter_code
_entity_poly.pdbx_strand_id
1 'polypeptide(L)'
;TVKVWSCFATIGDHLPHDLRIKKTVGRLATYLQAYGDLMVRTNNWDPKVLQRFREDEFVRTFPGALDAKATTAELERVAPLIPGEWLAPAATGTPEQCVAAVRNQFALGCDGVIMHGASPAELEPIVNAYTA
;
A
#
# COMPACT_ATOMS: atom_id res chain seq x y z
N THR A 1 -20.45 -20.96 10.66
CA THR A 1 -19.03 -20.94 10.27
C THR A 1 -18.56 -19.50 10.20
N VAL A 2 -17.32 -19.22 10.61
CA VAL A 2 -16.70 -17.89 10.49
C VAL A 2 -16.26 -17.70 9.03
N LYS A 3 -16.43 -16.49 8.48
CA LYS A 3 -15.88 -16.11 7.16
C LYS A 3 -14.68 -15.19 7.34
N VAL A 4 -13.59 -15.43 6.61
CA VAL A 4 -12.36 -14.65 6.60
C VAL A 4 -12.29 -13.82 5.32
N TRP A 5 -12.17 -12.50 5.47
CA TRP A 5 -12.04 -11.57 4.34
C TRP A 5 -10.68 -10.91 4.34
N SER A 6 -10.00 -10.91 3.19
CA SER A 6 -8.76 -10.16 2.99
C SER A 6 -9.08 -8.71 2.63
N CYS A 7 -8.71 -7.76 3.48
CA CYS A 7 -8.70 -6.35 3.12
C CYS A 7 -7.38 -6.05 2.42
N PHE A 8 -7.40 -6.04 1.08
CA PHE A 8 -6.21 -6.12 0.27
C PHE A 8 -6.00 -4.84 -0.54
N ALA A 9 -4.82 -4.23 -0.42
CA ALA A 9 -4.50 -3.04 -1.19
C ALA A 9 -4.38 -3.41 -2.68
N THR A 10 -5.17 -2.75 -3.53
CA THR A 10 -5.26 -3.06 -4.96
C THR A 10 -5.12 -1.77 -5.77
N ILE A 11 -3.93 -1.53 -6.32
CA ILE A 11 -3.53 -0.29 -6.99
C ILE A 11 -2.83 -0.64 -8.31
N GLY A 12 -3.60 -0.66 -9.40
CA GLY A 12 -3.08 -1.00 -10.73
C GLY A 12 -2.32 0.14 -11.43
N ASP A 13 -1.46 -0.23 -12.38
CA ASP A 13 -0.59 0.65 -13.15
C ASP A 13 -1.32 1.52 -14.18
N HIS A 14 -2.60 1.25 -14.44
CA HIS A 14 -3.47 2.14 -15.20
C HIS A 14 -3.74 3.47 -14.47
N LEU A 15 -3.49 3.53 -13.17
CA LEU A 15 -3.58 4.77 -12.41
C LEU A 15 -2.36 5.67 -12.67
N PRO A 16 -2.58 7.00 -12.78
CA PRO A 16 -1.49 7.98 -12.80
C PRO A 16 -0.50 7.79 -11.65
N HIS A 17 0.78 8.06 -11.93
CA HIS A 17 1.88 7.86 -10.98
C HIS A 17 1.69 8.60 -9.66
N ASP A 18 1.22 9.85 -9.70
CA ASP A 18 0.92 10.67 -8.53
C ASP A 18 -0.13 10.01 -7.61
N LEU A 19 -1.16 9.39 -8.18
CA LEU A 19 -2.14 8.62 -7.41
C LEU A 19 -1.54 7.33 -6.86
N ARG A 20 -0.76 6.60 -7.66
CA ARG A 20 -0.13 5.34 -7.22
C ARG A 20 0.81 5.57 -6.04
N ILE A 21 1.72 6.55 -6.12
CA ILE A 21 2.68 6.82 -5.04
C ILE A 21 1.98 7.36 -3.78
N LYS A 22 0.92 8.17 -3.93
CA LYS A 22 0.09 8.62 -2.80
C LYS A 22 -0.61 7.47 -2.09
N LYS A 23 -1.21 6.54 -2.86
CA LYS A 23 -1.95 5.39 -2.34
C LYS A 23 -1.04 4.27 -1.79
N THR A 24 0.24 4.25 -2.16
CA THR A 24 1.23 3.26 -1.70
C THR A 24 2.17 3.87 -0.66
N VAL A 25 3.25 4.52 -1.11
CA VAL A 25 4.28 5.16 -0.27
C VAL A 25 3.64 6.13 0.71
N GLY A 26 2.75 7.03 0.26
CA GLY A 26 2.09 8.00 1.12
C GLY A 26 1.33 7.32 2.27
N ARG A 27 0.49 6.32 1.96
CA ARG A 27 -0.28 5.58 2.97
C ARG A 27 0.61 4.87 3.97
N LEU A 28 1.58 4.11 3.49
CA LEU A 28 2.49 3.38 4.37
C LEU A 28 3.33 4.35 5.21
N ALA A 29 3.81 5.45 4.64
CA ALA A 29 4.56 6.46 5.37
C ALA A 29 3.73 7.11 6.50
N THR A 30 2.47 7.47 6.23
CA THR A 30 1.53 7.95 7.27
C THR A 30 1.37 6.93 8.40
N TYR A 31 1.31 5.64 8.07
CA TYR A 31 1.18 4.56 9.04
C TYR A 31 2.45 4.43 9.90
N LEU A 32 3.62 4.55 9.29
CA LEU A 32 4.91 4.54 10.00
C LEU A 32 5.08 5.76 10.92
N GLN A 33 4.53 6.93 10.53
CA GLN A 33 4.46 8.11 11.39
C GLN A 33 3.59 7.86 12.63
N ALA A 34 2.40 7.28 12.46
CA ALA A 34 1.41 7.19 13.54
C ALA A 34 1.52 5.92 14.41
N TYR A 35 1.79 4.76 13.79
CA TYR A 35 1.77 3.44 14.45
C TYR A 35 2.90 2.52 13.97
N GLY A 36 4.04 3.11 13.60
CA GLY A 36 5.21 2.39 13.10
C GLY A 36 5.68 1.24 13.99
N ASP A 37 5.76 1.45 15.32
CA ASP A 37 6.24 0.40 16.24
C ASP A 37 5.29 -0.81 16.31
N LEU A 38 3.99 -0.60 16.12
CA LEU A 38 3.02 -1.69 16.02
C LEU A 38 3.20 -2.43 14.68
N MET A 39 3.28 -1.69 13.57
CA MET A 39 3.46 -2.27 12.24
C MET A 39 4.73 -3.13 12.15
N VAL A 40 5.86 -2.58 12.60
CA VAL A 40 7.15 -3.27 12.57
C VAL A 40 7.12 -4.55 13.38
N ARG A 41 6.61 -4.50 14.62
CA ARG A 41 6.52 -5.69 15.48
C ARG A 41 5.58 -6.74 14.92
N THR A 42 4.39 -6.35 14.46
CA THR A 42 3.37 -7.28 13.93
C THR A 42 3.85 -8.00 12.67
N ASN A 43 4.58 -7.31 11.80
CA ASN A 43 5.09 -7.89 10.55
C ASN A 43 6.51 -8.47 10.67
N ASN A 44 7.10 -8.44 11.87
CA ASN A 44 8.49 -8.85 12.12
C ASN A 44 9.49 -8.16 11.16
N TRP A 45 9.30 -6.86 10.92
CA TRP A 45 10.19 -6.04 10.10
C TRP A 45 11.39 -5.53 10.89
N ASP A 46 12.45 -5.09 10.20
CA ASP A 46 13.63 -4.52 10.84
C ASP A 46 13.31 -3.16 11.51
N PRO A 47 13.40 -3.04 12.85
CA PRO A 47 13.14 -1.78 13.55
C PRO A 47 14.13 -0.66 13.17
N LYS A 48 15.32 -0.98 12.68
CA LYS A 48 16.29 0.04 12.24
C LYS A 48 15.82 0.78 10.98
N VAL A 49 15.00 0.15 10.14
CA VAL A 49 14.39 0.83 8.99
C VAL A 49 13.43 1.92 9.49
N LEU A 50 12.55 1.59 10.44
CA LEU A 50 11.63 2.56 11.05
C LEU A 50 12.38 3.70 11.75
N GLN A 51 13.46 3.38 12.46
CA GLN A 51 14.33 4.38 13.08
C GLN A 51 14.86 5.37 12.02
N ARG A 52 15.48 4.88 10.94
CA ARG A 52 15.99 5.74 9.85
C ARG A 52 14.88 6.56 9.20
N PHE A 53 13.71 5.96 8.96
CA PHE A 53 12.55 6.67 8.42
C PHE A 53 12.12 7.84 9.32
N ARG A 54 12.08 7.65 10.65
CA ARG A 54 11.70 8.70 11.61
C ARG A 54 12.79 9.75 11.83
N GLU A 55 14.06 9.38 11.69
CA GLU A 55 15.21 10.28 11.83
C GLU A 55 15.44 11.15 10.60
N ASP A 56 14.91 10.77 9.43
CA ASP A 56 14.94 11.60 8.23
C ASP A 56 14.35 13.00 8.50
N GLU A 57 15.11 14.03 8.16
CA GLU A 57 14.77 15.41 8.51
C GLU A 57 13.43 15.85 7.92
N PHE A 58 13.11 15.42 6.70
CA PHE A 58 11.85 15.76 6.06
C PHE A 58 10.70 15.06 6.77
N VAL A 59 10.80 13.74 6.99
CA VAL A 59 9.74 12.98 7.69
C VAL A 59 9.50 13.52 9.10
N ARG A 60 10.58 13.80 9.85
CA ARG A 60 10.53 14.27 11.25
C ARG A 60 9.84 15.62 11.38
N THR A 61 9.98 16.50 10.38
CA THR A 61 9.46 17.88 10.42
C THR A 61 8.18 18.07 9.62
N PHE A 62 7.74 17.06 8.87
CA PHE A 62 6.60 17.16 7.98
C PHE A 62 5.28 17.38 8.77
N PRO A 63 4.49 18.42 8.43
CA PRO A 63 3.34 18.80 9.24
C PRO A 63 2.11 17.94 8.93
N GLY A 64 2.01 16.75 9.53
CA GLY A 64 0.84 15.88 9.48
C GLY A 64 1.04 14.64 8.60
N ALA A 65 -0.08 14.07 8.13
CA ALA A 65 -0.06 12.82 7.37
C ALA A 65 0.47 13.03 5.94
N LEU A 66 1.46 12.21 5.55
CA LEU A 66 2.11 12.28 4.24
C LEU A 66 1.14 12.03 3.09
N ASP A 67 0.27 11.02 3.19
CA ASP A 67 -0.79 10.77 2.20
C ASP A 67 -1.84 11.89 2.08
N ALA A 68 -1.95 12.78 3.07
CA ALA A 68 -2.91 13.89 3.04
C ALA A 68 -2.30 15.18 2.48
N LYS A 69 -1.04 15.46 2.80
CA LYS A 69 -0.44 16.79 2.58
C LYS A 69 0.80 16.81 1.69
N ALA A 70 1.49 15.68 1.51
CA ALA A 70 2.69 15.66 0.69
C ALA A 70 2.33 15.77 -0.80
N THR A 71 3.15 16.52 -1.51
CA THR A 71 3.18 16.54 -2.97
C THR A 71 3.78 15.25 -3.53
N THR A 72 3.57 14.99 -4.81
CA THR A 72 4.17 13.82 -5.50
C THR A 72 5.69 13.78 -5.34
N ALA A 73 6.37 14.92 -5.56
CA ALA A 73 7.83 15.00 -5.44
C ALA A 73 8.34 14.74 -4.01
N GLU A 74 7.59 15.17 -3.00
CA GLU A 74 7.89 14.86 -1.60
C GLU A 74 7.69 13.38 -1.28
N LEU A 75 6.68 12.73 -1.84
CA LEU A 75 6.50 11.29 -1.70
C LEU A 75 7.61 10.50 -2.43
N GLU A 76 8.09 10.99 -3.57
CA GLU A 76 9.25 10.43 -4.28
C GLU A 76 10.54 10.56 -3.45
N ARG A 77 10.70 11.65 -2.69
CA ARG A 77 11.80 11.80 -1.72
C ARG A 77 11.70 10.78 -0.59
N VAL A 78 10.49 10.48 -0.12
CA VAL A 78 10.26 9.53 0.99
C VAL A 78 10.36 8.08 0.54
N ALA A 79 10.03 7.75 -0.71
CA ALA A 79 9.96 6.38 -1.20
C ALA A 79 11.22 5.53 -0.93
N PRO A 80 12.46 6.01 -1.11
CA PRO A 80 13.68 5.24 -0.85
C PRO A 80 13.89 4.88 0.63
N LEU A 81 13.19 5.54 1.57
CA LEU A 81 13.27 5.23 3.00
C LEU A 81 12.45 3.99 3.36
N ILE A 82 11.54 3.56 2.49
CA ILE A 82 10.64 2.43 2.69
C ILE A 82 11.09 1.27 1.79
N PRO A 83 11.47 0.13 2.36
CA PRO A 83 11.87 -1.03 1.58
C PRO A 83 10.73 -1.53 0.69
N GLY A 84 11.04 -1.90 -0.55
CA GLY A 84 10.05 -2.37 -1.51
C GLY A 84 9.30 -3.61 -1.03
N GLU A 85 9.94 -4.47 -0.24
CA GLU A 85 9.32 -5.66 0.34
C GLU A 85 8.21 -5.35 1.35
N TRP A 86 8.16 -4.14 1.93
CA TRP A 86 7.05 -3.72 2.79
C TRP A 86 5.80 -3.34 1.98
N LEU A 87 5.97 -2.98 0.71
CA LEU A 87 4.90 -2.67 -0.24
C LEU A 87 4.49 -3.88 -1.09
N ALA A 88 5.33 -4.90 -1.19
CA ALA A 88 5.09 -6.11 -1.97
C ALA A 88 3.80 -6.87 -1.63
N PRO A 89 3.28 -6.86 -0.37
CA PRO A 89 2.00 -7.48 -0.01
C PRO A 89 0.76 -6.68 -0.48
N ALA A 90 0.76 -6.20 -1.72
CA ALA A 90 -0.35 -5.50 -2.37
C ALA A 90 -0.53 -6.02 -3.80
N ALA A 91 -1.74 -5.91 -4.35
CA ALA A 91 -1.98 -6.07 -5.78
C ALA A 91 -1.54 -4.79 -6.50
N THR A 92 -0.46 -4.89 -7.27
CA THR A 92 0.06 -3.83 -8.13
C THR A 92 0.45 -4.40 -9.50
N GLY A 93 0.80 -3.53 -10.45
CA GLY A 93 1.10 -3.94 -11.83
C GLY A 93 -0.10 -3.80 -12.76
N THR A 94 -0.13 -4.58 -13.84
CA THR A 94 -1.26 -4.59 -14.79
C THR A 94 -2.55 -5.08 -14.12
N PRO A 95 -3.73 -4.81 -14.72
CA PRO A 95 -4.98 -5.37 -14.22
C PRO A 95 -4.95 -6.89 -14.03
N GLU A 96 -4.33 -7.63 -14.94
CA GLU A 96 -4.20 -9.09 -14.88
C GLU A 96 -3.31 -9.53 -13.72
N GLN A 97 -2.22 -8.81 -13.45
CA GLN A 97 -1.35 -9.06 -12.29
C GLN A 97 -2.08 -8.79 -10.98
N CYS A 98 -2.88 -7.71 -10.92
CA CYS A 98 -3.74 -7.43 -9.78
C CYS A 98 -4.78 -8.54 -9.57
N VAL A 99 -5.43 -9.01 -10.63
CA VAL A 99 -6.37 -10.15 -10.58
C VAL A 99 -5.70 -11.42 -10.08
N ALA A 100 -4.48 -11.72 -10.57
CA ALA A 100 -3.73 -12.87 -10.10
C ALA A 100 -3.43 -12.78 -8.59
N ALA A 101 -3.02 -11.62 -8.10
CA ALA A 101 -2.77 -11.39 -6.68
C ALA A 101 -4.06 -11.49 -5.83
N VAL A 102 -5.19 -10.97 -6.33
CA VAL A 102 -6.52 -11.12 -5.70
C VAL A 102 -6.93 -12.59 -5.66
N ARG A 103 -6.79 -13.33 -6.77
CA ARG A 103 -7.10 -14.77 -6.83
C ARG A 103 -6.24 -15.57 -5.87
N ASN A 104 -4.97 -15.17 -5.70
CA ASN A 104 -4.06 -15.80 -4.75
C ASN A 104 -4.53 -15.66 -3.29
N GLN A 105 -5.30 -14.63 -2.92
CA GLN A 105 -5.87 -14.53 -1.56
C GLN A 105 -6.82 -15.69 -1.24
N PHE A 106 -7.57 -16.18 -2.23
CA PHE A 106 -8.42 -17.37 -2.06
C PHE A 106 -7.58 -18.64 -1.92
N ALA A 107 -6.45 -18.74 -2.65
CA ALA A 107 -5.50 -19.84 -2.48
C ALA A 107 -4.85 -19.85 -1.08
N LEU A 108 -4.74 -18.67 -0.44
CA LEU A 108 -4.33 -18.53 0.97
C LEU A 108 -5.45 -18.84 1.97
N GLY A 109 -6.66 -19.18 1.51
CA GLY A 109 -7.78 -19.61 2.34
C GLY A 109 -8.79 -18.51 2.73
N CYS A 110 -8.75 -17.35 2.08
CA CYS A 110 -9.77 -16.31 2.30
C CYS A 110 -11.10 -16.68 1.62
N ASP A 111 -12.22 -16.38 2.26
CA ASP A 111 -13.57 -16.54 1.70
C ASP A 111 -13.97 -15.38 0.78
N GLY A 112 -13.26 -14.25 0.89
CA GLY A 112 -13.53 -13.05 0.11
C GLY A 112 -12.38 -12.04 0.15
N VAL A 113 -12.38 -11.13 -0.81
CA VAL A 113 -11.39 -10.04 -0.92
C VAL A 113 -12.11 -8.72 -1.03
N ILE A 114 -11.70 -7.76 -0.20
CA ILE A 114 -12.07 -6.35 -0.29
C ILE A 114 -10.91 -5.64 -0.96
N MET A 115 -11.11 -5.19 -2.20
CA MET A 115 -10.12 -4.38 -2.92
C MET A 115 -10.11 -2.97 -2.34
N HIS A 116 -9.03 -2.61 -1.65
CA HIS A 116 -8.89 -1.37 -0.88
C HIS A 116 -7.84 -0.43 -1.50
N GLY A 117 -7.99 0.88 -1.28
CA GLY A 117 -7.03 1.90 -1.71
C GLY A 117 -7.37 2.59 -3.04
N ALA A 118 -8.33 2.04 -3.80
CA ALA A 118 -8.88 2.63 -5.01
C ALA A 118 -10.40 2.76 -4.91
N SER A 119 -10.95 3.79 -5.55
CA SER A 119 -12.40 3.98 -5.71
C SER A 119 -12.99 2.96 -6.68
N PRO A 120 -14.32 2.75 -6.69
CA PRO A 120 -14.95 1.83 -7.62
C PRO A 120 -14.63 2.13 -9.10
N ALA A 121 -14.58 3.40 -9.50
CA ALA A 121 -14.22 3.80 -10.86
C ALA A 121 -12.75 3.50 -11.18
N GLU A 122 -11.85 3.72 -10.22
CA GLU A 122 -10.43 3.38 -10.36
C GLU A 122 -10.20 1.85 -10.43
N LEU A 123 -11.09 1.04 -9.85
CA LEU A 123 -10.99 -0.42 -9.89
C LEU A 123 -11.61 -1.05 -11.14
N GLU A 124 -12.36 -0.29 -11.95
CA GLU A 124 -13.08 -0.81 -13.12
C GLU A 124 -12.21 -1.68 -14.05
N PRO A 125 -10.99 -1.28 -14.44
CA PRO A 125 -10.15 -2.11 -15.31
C PRO A 125 -9.79 -3.47 -14.70
N ILE A 126 -9.58 -3.51 -13.38
CA ILE A 126 -9.24 -4.74 -12.65
C ILE A 126 -10.47 -5.64 -12.53
N VAL A 127 -11.65 -5.05 -12.26
CA VAL A 127 -12.92 -5.79 -12.21
C VAL A 127 -13.24 -6.41 -13.58
N ASN A 128 -13.06 -5.64 -14.67
CA ASN A 128 -13.27 -6.14 -16.03
C ASN A 128 -12.31 -7.31 -16.34
N ALA A 129 -11.03 -7.17 -16.00
CA ALA A 129 -10.04 -8.24 -16.16
C ALA A 129 -10.35 -9.48 -15.29
N TYR A 130 -11.02 -9.31 -14.14
CA TYR A 130 -11.41 -10.43 -13.27
C TYR A 130 -12.49 -11.30 -13.91
N THR A 131 -13.40 -10.69 -14.67
CA THR A 131 -14.56 -11.34 -15.31
C THR A 131 -14.29 -11.92 -16.70
N ALA A 132 -13.16 -11.56 -17.31
CA ALA A 132 -12.69 -12.11 -18.59
C ALA A 132 -12.17 -13.55 -18.43
#